data_AF-A0A662PUA6-F1
#
_entry.id   AF-A0A662PUA6-F1
#
_cell.length_a   1.000
_cell.length_b   1.000
_cell.length_c   1.000
_cell.angle_alpha   90.00
_cell.angle_beta   90.00
_cell.angle_gamma   90.00
#
_symmetry.space_group_name_H-M   'P 1'
#
loop_
_entity.id
_entity.type
_entity.pdbx_description
1 polymer ?
#
loop_
_entity_poly.entity_id
_entity_poly.type
_entity_poly.pdbx_seq_one_letter_code
_entity_poly.pdbx_strand_id
1 'polypeptide(L)' 'MELKFDKFMELCNAIKTCDRCKLGVTALCGEGDLNARLMLIAQSPGRLENLQQRMFVGPSGKVLD' A
#
# COMPACT_ATOMS: atom_id res chain seq x y z
N MET A 1 20.32 -4.73 -5.53
CA MET A 1 19.41 -4.31 -4.44
C MET A 1 18.72 -3.01 -4.80
N GLU A 2 19.45 -2.00 -5.29
CA GLU A 2 18.91 -0.79 -5.97
C GLU A 2 17.80 -1.12 -6.99
N LEU A 3 18.07 -2.01 -7.94
CA LEU A 3 17.11 -2.36 -9.00
C LEU A 3 15.73 -2.83 -8.50
N LYS A 4 15.67 -3.47 -7.32
CA LYS A 4 14.41 -3.96 -6.75
C LYS A 4 13.61 -2.82 -6.11
N PHE A 5 14.32 -1.91 -5.42
CA PHE A 5 13.73 -0.71 -4.85
C PHE A 5 13.22 0.23 -5.94
N ASP A 6 13.98 0.42 -7.02
CA ASP A 6 13.58 1.26 -8.15
C ASP A 6 12.29 0.76 -8.81
N LYS A 7 12.23 -0.56 -9.09
CA LYS A 7 11.01 -1.19 -9.62
C LYS A 7 9.82 -1.06 -8.69
N PHE A 8 10.05 -1.14 -7.38
CA PHE A 8 9.00 -0.97 -6.39
C PHE A 8 8.47 0.48 -6.39
N MET A 9 9.36 1.46 -6.46
CA MET A 9 8.98 2.87 -6.57
C MET A 9 8.23 3.18 -7.87
N GLU A 10 8.68 2.61 -9.00
CA GLU A 10 7.98 2.70 -10.28
C GLU A 10 6.54 2.15 -10.17
N LEU A 11 6.39 0.97 -9.57
CA LEU A 11 5.07 0.37 -9.31
C LEU A 11 4.21 1.26 -8.41
N CYS A 12 4.75 1.78 -7.30
CA CYS A 12 4.01 2.67 -6.42
C CYS A 12 3.55 3.96 -7.13
N ASN A 13 4.39 4.52 -8.01
CA ASN A 13 4.01 5.69 -8.80
C ASN A 13 2.88 5.37 -9.78
N ALA A 14 2.94 4.21 -10.44
CA ALA A 14 1.86 3.76 -11.33
C ALA A 14 0.54 3.48 -10.59
N ILE A 15 0.60 2.96 -9.35
CA ILE A 15 -0.60 2.74 -8.52
C ILE A 15 -1.25 4.07 -8.14
N LYS A 16 -0.45 5.07 -7.72
CA LYS A 16 -0.95 6.39 -7.29
C LYS A 16 -1.67 7.18 -8.38
N THR A 17 -1.33 6.94 -9.64
CA THR A 17 -1.93 7.62 -10.79
C THR A 17 -2.95 6.76 -11.53
N CYS A 18 -3.24 5.55 -11.04
CA CYS A 18 -4.15 4.63 -11.70
C CYS A 18 -5.60 5.13 -11.64
N ASP A 19 -6.21 5.28 -12.81
CA ASP A 19 -7.59 5.76 -13.00
C ASP A 19 -8.49 4.72 -13.69
N ARG A 20 -8.04 3.48 -13.79
CA ARG A 20 -8.74 2.38 -14.49
C ARG A 20 -10.10 2.03 -13.89
N CYS A 21 -10.40 2.50 -12.68
CA CYS A 21 -11.73 2.40 -12.07
C CYS A 21 -11.96 3.54 -11.08
N LYS A 22 -13.20 3.67 -10.60
CA LYS A 22 -13.62 4.71 -9.63
C LYS A 22 -12.87 4.72 -8.29
N LEU A 23 -12.12 3.65 -7.97
CA LEU A 23 -11.36 3.53 -6.73
C LEU A 23 -9.96 4.16 -6.80
N GLY A 24 -9.54 4.69 -7.96
CA GLY A 24 -8.22 5.31 -8.11
C GLY A 24 -7.94 6.44 -7.10
N VAL A 25 -8.99 7.13 -6.65
CA VAL A 25 -8.91 8.20 -5.64
C VAL A 25 -8.50 7.73 -4.24
N THR A 26 -8.54 6.42 -3.98
CA THR A 26 -8.13 5.82 -2.71
C THR A 26 -6.96 4.85 -2.87
N ALA A 27 -6.22 4.96 -3.98
CA ALA A 27 -5.08 4.08 -4.23
C ALA A 27 -4.02 4.25 -3.13
N LEU A 28 -3.51 3.13 -2.63
CA LEU A 28 -2.47 3.09 -1.62
C LEU A 28 -1.45 2.02 -2.01
N CYS A 29 -0.17 2.41 -2.06
CA CYS A 29 0.90 1.43 -2.29
C CYS A 29 1.15 0.63 -1.00
N GLY A 30 1.60 -0.62 -1.14
CA GLY A 30 2.07 -1.39 0.00
C GLY A 30 3.26 -0.73 0.68
N GLU A 31 3.49 -1.07 1.96
CA GLU A 31 4.65 -0.63 2.74
C GLU A 31 5.31 -1.84 3.42
N GLY A 32 6.61 -1.73 3.74
CA GLY A 32 7.36 -2.76 4.46
C GLY A 32 8.76 -3.02 3.88
N ASP A 33 9.45 -4.00 4.47
CA ASP A 33 10.73 -4.47 3.96
C ASP A 33 10.53 -5.26 2.66
N LEU A 34 11.19 -4.83 1.58
CA LEU A 34 11.16 -5.52 0.30
C LEU A 34 11.73 -6.94 0.38
N ASN A 35 12.54 -7.25 1.39
CA ASN A 35 13.12 -8.57 1.63
C ASN A 35 12.37 -9.36 2.71
N ALA A 36 11.19 -8.88 3.15
CA ALA A 36 10.35 -9.62 4.09
C ALA A 36 10.01 -11.01 3.55
N ARG A 37 10.05 -12.01 4.45
CA ARG A 37 9.67 -13.40 4.14
C ARG A 37 8.16 -13.63 4.09
N LEU A 38 7.39 -12.69 4.63
CA LEU A 38 5.94 -12.73 4.72
C LEU A 38 5.36 -11.44 4.12
N MET A 39 4.34 -11.59 3.28
CA MET A 39 3.57 -10.48 2.73
C MET A 39 2.12 -10.61 3.23
N LEU A 40 1.60 -9.53 3.81
CA LEU A 40 0.20 -9.46 4.23
C LEU A 40 -0.60 -8.67 3.19
N ILE A 41 -1.71 -9.24 2.74
CA ILE A 41 -2.59 -8.64 1.74
C ILE A 41 -3.95 -8.39 2.40
N ALA A 42 -4.30 -7.13 2.57
CA ALA A 42 -5.63 -6.70 3.02
C ALA A 42 -6.62 -6.63 1.85
N GLN A 43 -7.92 -6.52 2.18
CA GLN A 43 -8.97 -6.37 1.17
C GLN A 43 -8.88 -5.02 0.42
N SER A 44 -8.80 -3.91 1.16
CA SER A 44 -8.74 -2.56 0.60
C SER A 44 -8.29 -1.54 1.67
N PRO A 45 -7.83 -0.34 1.27
CA PRO A 45 -7.63 0.77 2.21
C PRO A 45 -8.95 1.16 2.89
N GLY A 46 -8.90 1.39 4.21
CA GLY A 46 -10.01 1.98 4.96
C GLY A 46 -9.93 3.50 5.01
N ARG A 47 -10.80 4.12 5.81
CA ARG A 47 -10.86 5.59 5.95
C ARG A 47 -9.55 6.18 6.49
N LEU A 48 -8.97 5.55 7.51
CA LEU A 48 -7.75 6.06 8.15
C LEU A 48 -6.53 5.82 7.26
N GLU A 49 -6.47 4.66 6.60
CA GLU A 49 -5.43 4.31 5.62
C GLU A 49 -5.44 5.30 4.45
N ASN A 50 -6.62 5.64 3.93
CA ASN A 50 -6.75 6.62 2.85
C ASN A 50 -6.30 8.03 3.28
N LEU A 51 -6.69 8.46 4.49
CA LEU A 51 -6.33 9.79 5.02
C LEU A 51 -4.83 9.91 5.34
N GLN A 52 -4.24 8.86 5.90
CA GLN A 52 -2.84 8.88 6.36
C GLN A 52 -1.87 8.36 5.31
N GLN A 53 -2.36 7.73 4.24
CA GLN A 53 -1.57 7.06 3.22
C GLN A 53 -0.57 6.06 3.82
N ARG A 54 -1.06 5.27 4.80
CA ARG A 54 -0.31 4.25 5.55
C ARG A 54 -1.15 2.99 5.71
N MET A 55 -0.52 1.82 5.62
CA MET A 55 -1.22 0.53 5.75
C MET A 55 -1.52 0.21 7.22
N PHE A 56 -2.65 -0.44 7.48
CA PHE A 56 -3.02 -1.00 8.80
C PHE A 56 -2.98 0.01 9.96
N VAL A 57 -3.42 1.26 9.76
CA VAL A 57 -3.48 2.27 10.84
C VAL A 57 -4.85 2.35 11.52
N GLY A 58 -5.86 1.69 10.94
CA GLY A 58 -7.22 1.64 11.47
C GLY A 58 -7.43 0.59 12.57
N PRO A 59 -8.69 0.37 12.98
CA PRO A 59 -9.02 -0.57 14.05
C PRO A 59 -8.52 -1.99 13.79
N SER A 60 -8.61 -2.48 12.55
CA SER A 60 -8.11 -3.80 12.18
C SER A 60 -6.59 -3.90 12.27
N GLY A 61 -5.87 -2.79 12.06
CA GLY A 61 -4.42 -2.74 12.24
C GLY A 61 -4.02 -2.95 13.71
N LYS A 62 -4.75 -2.33 14.64
CA LYS A 62 -4.54 -2.53 16.09
C LYS A 62 -4.79 -3.96 16.57
N VAL A 63 -5.52 -4.77 15.80
CA VAL A 63 -5.76 -6.19 16.11
C VAL A 63 -4.65 -7.07 15.51
N LEU A 64 -4.00 -6.59 14.45
CA LEU A 64 -2.89 -7.27 13.78
C LEU A 64 -1.55 -7.05 14.52
N ASP A 65 -1.36 -5.87 15.11
CA ASP A 65 -0.24 -5.51 15.98
C ASP A 65 -0.16 -6.39 17.23
#